data_AF-A0A134BY96-F1
#
_entry.id   AF-A0A134BY96-F1
#
_cell.length_a   1.000
_cell.length_b   1.000
_cell.length_c   1.000
_cell.angle_alpha   90.00
_cell.angle_beta   90.00
_cell.angle_gamma   90.00
#
_symmetry.space_group_name_H-M   'P 1'
#
loop_
_entity.id
_entity.type
_entity.pdbx_description
1 polymer ?
#
loop_
_entity_poly.entity_id
_entity_poly.type
_entity_poly.pdbx_seq_one_letter_code
_entity_poly.pdbx_strand_id
1 'polypeptide(L)'
;MGEIRNCHINVGTGKELTIKELSQLVVDTVGFTGEVYFDTSNPDGTPRKLIDVSKLHQLGWKHHVEIEDGVRRLFDWYKQSLE
;
A
#
# COMPACT_ATOMS: atom_id res chain seq x y z
N MET A 1 -10.37 -29.43 25.95
CA MET A 1 -9.77 -28.21 25.36
C MET A 1 -10.88 -27.48 24.62
N GLY A 2 -11.05 -26.17 24.85
CA GLY A 2 -12.10 -25.39 24.17
C GLY A 2 -11.84 -25.21 22.67
N GLU A 3 -12.88 -24.88 21.92
CA GLU A 3 -12.79 -24.56 20.50
C GLU A 3 -11.91 -23.31 20.28
N ILE A 4 -10.83 -23.42 19.50
CA ILE A 4 -9.99 -22.28 19.13
C ILE A 4 -10.70 -21.51 18.01
N ARG A 5 -11.06 -20.25 18.28
CA ARG A 5 -11.66 -19.32 17.31
C ARG A 5 -10.68 -18.20 16.94
N ASN A 6 -10.87 -17.57 15.79
CA ASN A 6 -10.10 -16.40 15.31
C ASN A 6 -8.61 -16.64 15.02
N CYS A 7 -8.32 -17.75 14.33
CA CYS A 7 -6.96 -18.17 13.98
C CYS A 7 -6.31 -17.40 12.80
N HIS A 8 -7.05 -16.53 12.11
CA HIS A 8 -6.50 -15.76 11.00
C HIS A 8 -5.54 -14.67 11.51
N ILE A 9 -4.52 -14.37 10.70
CA ILE A 9 -3.53 -13.32 10.96
C ILE A 9 -3.57 -12.36 9.77
N ASN A 10 -3.79 -11.07 10.07
CA ASN A 10 -3.67 -10.01 9.09
C ASN A 10 -2.21 -9.85 8.67
N VAL A 11 -1.94 -9.80 7.37
CA VAL A 11 -0.61 -9.54 6.81
C VAL A 11 -0.62 -8.22 6.07
N GLY A 12 0.20 -7.29 6.54
CA GLY A 12 0.34 -5.95 5.96
C GLY A 12 1.30 -5.08 6.76
N THR A 13 1.27 -3.78 6.51
CA THR A 13 2.21 -2.83 7.10
C THR A 13 1.69 -2.17 8.37
N GLY A 14 0.36 -2.12 8.56
CA GLY A 14 -0.26 -1.30 9.60
C GLY A 14 -0.12 0.22 9.36
N LYS A 15 0.30 0.61 8.15
CA LYS A 15 0.43 2.00 7.69
C LYS A 15 -0.61 2.28 6.61
N GLU A 16 -1.03 3.53 6.52
CA GLU A 16 -1.93 4.02 5.48
C GLU A 16 -1.38 5.27 4.82
N LEU A 17 -1.87 5.54 3.62
CA LEU A 17 -1.61 6.75 2.86
C LEU A 17 -2.89 7.12 2.11
N THR A 18 -3.06 8.41 1.83
CA THR A 18 -4.15 8.89 1.00
C THR A 18 -3.94 8.48 -0.46
N ILE A 19 -5.01 8.45 -1.24
CA ILE A 19 -4.92 8.24 -2.69
C ILE A 19 -4.04 9.32 -3.33
N LYS A 20 -4.14 10.57 -2.86
CA LYS A 20 -3.34 11.69 -3.37
C LYS A 20 -1.84 11.47 -3.14
N GLU A 21 -1.43 11.06 -1.95
CA GLU A 21 -0.02 10.75 -1.66
C GLU A 21 0.50 9.59 -2.51
N LEU A 22 -0.30 8.53 -2.68
CA LEU A 22 0.08 7.40 -3.54
C LEU A 22 0.23 7.84 -5.00
N SER A 23 -0.72 8.61 -5.53
CA SER A 23 -0.65 9.13 -6.89
C SER A 23 0.60 10.00 -7.10
N GLN A 24 0.92 10.87 -6.14
CA GLN A 24 2.12 11.71 -6.22
C GLN A 24 3.40 10.86 -6.20
N LEU A 25 3.48 9.86 -5.33
CA LEU A 25 4.61 8.94 -5.28
C LEU A 25 4.84 8.23 -6.63
N VAL A 26 3.75 7.83 -7.29
CA VAL A 26 3.84 7.24 -8.63
C VAL A 26 4.32 8.26 -9.66
N VAL A 27 3.76 9.48 -9.68
CA VAL A 27 4.20 10.58 -10.58
C VAL A 27 5.69 10.82 -10.47
N ASP A 28 6.19 10.95 -9.24
CA ASP A 28 7.60 11.21 -8.96
C ASP A 28 8.47 10.03 -9.41
N THR A 29 8.02 8.79 -9.15
CA THR A 29 8.76 7.57 -9.50
C THR A 29 8.89 7.39 -11.02
N VAL A 30 7.84 7.70 -11.78
CA VAL A 30 7.85 7.53 -13.24
C VAL A 30 8.43 8.73 -14.00
N GLY A 31 8.65 9.86 -13.31
CA GLY A 31 9.12 11.09 -13.92
C GLY A 31 8.05 11.78 -14.79
N PHE A 32 6.77 11.66 -14.41
CA PHE A 32 5.67 12.30 -15.14
C PHE A 32 5.67 13.82 -14.90
N THR A 33 5.69 14.61 -15.97
CA THR A 33 5.77 16.08 -15.90
C THR A 33 4.41 16.78 -16.10
N GLY A 34 3.34 16.02 -16.27
CA GLY A 34 1.99 16.57 -16.38
C GLY A 34 1.34 16.79 -15.02
N GLU A 35 0.04 17.10 -15.03
CA GLU A 35 -0.75 17.33 -13.83
C GLU A 35 -1.70 16.16 -13.56
N VAL A 36 -1.80 15.77 -12.28
CA VAL A 36 -2.81 14.80 -11.82
C VAL A 36 -4.01 15.57 -11.28
N TYR A 37 -5.15 15.42 -11.97
CA TYR A 37 -6.41 16.03 -11.57
C TYR A 37 -7.31 15.03 -10.84
N PHE A 38 -7.84 15.45 -9.68
CA PHE A 38 -8.81 14.66 -8.90
C PHE A 38 -10.21 15.23 -9.10
N ASP A 39 -11.07 14.49 -9.81
CA ASP A 39 -12.46 14.87 -10.05
C ASP A 39 -13.35 14.53 -8.85
N THR A 40 -13.66 15.55 -8.05
CA THR A 40 -14.50 15.44 -6.84
C THR A 40 -15.99 15.33 -7.13
N SER A 41 -16.42 15.31 -8.40
CA SER A 41 -17.83 15.04 -8.75
C SER A 41 -18.20 13.57 -8.55
N ASN A 42 -17.20 12.68 -8.56
CA ASN A 42 -17.38 11.25 -8.29
C ASN A 42 -17.34 10.97 -6.79
N PRO A 43 -18.15 10.01 -6.29
CA PRO A 43 -18.15 9.67 -4.88
C PRO A 43 -16.87 8.95 -4.48
N ASP A 44 -16.34 9.31 -3.30
CA ASP A 44 -15.27 8.56 -2.67
C ASP A 44 -15.77 7.20 -2.14
N GLY A 45 -14.83 6.26 -2.00
CA GLY A 45 -15.05 5.00 -1.31
C GLY A 45 -15.12 5.16 0.21
N THR A 46 -14.91 4.07 0.94
CA THR A 46 -14.79 4.15 2.41
C THR A 46 -13.61 5.07 2.78
N PRO A 47 -13.80 6.08 3.65
CA PRO A 47 -12.76 7.07 3.96
C PRO A 47 -11.45 6.50 4.50
N ARG A 48 -11.52 5.32 5.10
CA ARG A 48 -10.37 4.64 5.70
C ARG A 48 -10.48 3.13 5.57
N LYS A 49 -9.40 2.49 5.12
CA LYS A 49 -9.31 1.02 5.03
C LYS A 49 -7.91 0.57 5.44
N LEU A 50 -7.77 0.21 6.72
CA LEU A 50 -6.52 -0.22 7.32
C LEU A 50 -6.75 -1.48 8.15
N ILE A 51 -5.82 -2.44 8.07
CA ILE A 51 -5.85 -3.66 8.88
C ILE A 51 -4.95 -3.51 10.10
N ASP A 52 -5.41 -4.03 11.25
CA ASP A 52 -4.58 -4.16 12.45
C ASP A 52 -3.65 -5.37 12.31
N VAL A 53 -2.35 -5.13 12.39
CA VAL A 53 -1.27 -6.12 12.26
C VAL A 53 -0.58 -6.43 13.59
N SER A 54 -1.16 -6.00 14.73
CA SER A 54 -0.58 -6.20 16.07
C SER A 54 -0.25 -7.67 16.36
N LYS A 55 -1.14 -8.61 15.97
CA LYS A 55 -0.88 -10.05 16.11
C LYS A 55 0.36 -10.50 15.34
N LEU A 56 0.53 -10.04 14.11
CA LEU A 56 1.67 -10.41 13.26
C LEU A 56 2.99 -9.85 13.81
N HIS A 57 2.98 -8.59 14.26
CA HIS A 57 4.14 -7.96 14.87
C HIS A 57 4.55 -8.64 16.19
N GLN A 58 3.59 -9.10 17.00
CA GLN A 58 3.87 -9.86 18.23
C GLN A 58 4.52 -11.23 17.94
N LEU A 59 4.23 -11.83 16.78
CA LEU A 59 4.89 -13.05 16.31
C LEU A 59 6.31 -12.79 15.78
N GLY A 60 6.79 -11.54 15.82
CA GLY A 60 8.14 -11.15 15.42
C GLY A 60 8.30 -10.85 13.93
N TRP A 61 7.26 -11.02 13.11
CA TRP A 61 7.32 -10.66 11.71
C TRP A 61 7.01 -9.16 11.53
N LYS A 62 7.83 -8.48 10.71
CA LYS A 62 7.59 -7.10 10.26
C LYS A 62 7.89 -6.98 8.77
N HIS A 63 7.17 -6.10 8.09
CA HIS A 63 7.47 -5.75 6.71
C HIS A 63 8.83 -5.05 6.63
N HIS A 64 9.54 -5.26 5.53
CA HIS A 64 10.85 -4.66 5.27
C HIS A 64 10.85 -3.70 4.08
N VAL A 65 9.83 -3.80 3.22
CA VAL A 65 9.67 -2.97 2.03
C VAL A 65 8.68 -1.87 2.37
N GLU A 66 9.18 -0.64 2.38
CA GLU A 66 8.34 0.56 2.49
C GLU A 66 7.71 0.89 1.13
N ILE A 67 6.63 1.68 1.13
CA ILE A 67 5.85 1.93 -0.09
C ILE A 67 6.69 2.59 -1.18
N GLU A 68 7.59 3.50 -0.81
CA GLU A 68 8.49 4.21 -1.73
C GLU A 68 9.51 3.25 -2.39
N ASP A 69 10.04 2.29 -1.63
CA ASP A 69 10.89 1.22 -2.18
C ASP A 69 10.10 0.28 -3.09
N GLY A 70 8.91 -0.14 -2.63
CA GLY A 70 8.03 -1.03 -3.37
C GLY A 70 7.62 -0.46 -4.74
N VAL A 71 7.18 0.79 -4.78
CA VAL A 71 6.74 1.46 -6.02
C VAL A 71 7.90 1.62 -7.00
N ARG A 72 9.08 2.05 -6.53
CA ARG A 72 10.28 2.13 -7.38
C ARG A 72 10.68 0.78 -7.96
N ARG A 73 10.80 -0.24 -7.11
CA ARG A 73 11.17 -1.60 -7.54
C ARG A 73 10.17 -2.18 -8.53
N LEU A 74 8.89 -1.93 -8.31
CA LEU A 74 7.83 -2.36 -9.22
C LEU A 74 7.94 -1.65 -10.59
N PHE A 75 8.19 -0.35 -10.59
CA PHE A 75 8.38 0.40 -11.83
C PHE A 75 9.63 -0.02 -12.59
N ASP A 76 10.75 -0.27 -11.90
CA ASP A 76 11.98 -0.76 -12.51
C ASP A 76 11.78 -2.16 -13.14
N TRP A 77 11.11 -3.06 -12.43
CA TRP A 77 10.73 -4.36 -12.97
C TRP A 77 9.81 -4.22 -14.20
N TYR A 78 8.81 -3.35 -14.13
CA TYR A 78 7.90 -3.12 -15.26
C TYR A 78 8.63 -2.60 -16.49
N LYS A 79 9.54 -1.63 -16.36
CA LYS A 79 10.37 -1.15 -17.47
C LYS A 79 11.18 -2.27 -18.12
N GLN A 80 11.85 -3.10 -17.30
CA GLN A 80 12.63 -4.24 -17.79
C GLN A 80 11.75 -5.29 -18.49
N SER A 81 10.48 -5.43 -18.10
CA SER A 81 9.55 -6.38 -18.73
C SER A 81 9.07 -5.96 -20.13
N LEU A 82 9.34 -4.72 -20.54
CA LEU A 82 8.99 -4.18 -21.86
C LEU A 82 10.12 -4.32 -22.89
N GLU A 83 11.33 -4.67 -22.43
CA GLU A 83 12.51 -4.93 -23.26
C GLU A 83 12.57 -6.41 -23.71
#